data_AF-A0A846CR82-F1
#
_entry.id   AF-A0A846CR82-F1
#
_cell.length_a   1.000
_cell.length_b   1.000
_cell.length_c   1.000
_cell.angle_alpha   90.00
_cell.angle_beta   90.00
_cell.angle_gamma   90.00
#
_symmetry.space_group_name_H-M   'P 1'
#
loop_
_entity.id
_entity.type
_entity.pdbx_description
1 polymer ?
#
loop_
_entity_poly.entity_id
_entity_poly.type
_entity_poly.pdbx_seq_one_letter_code
_entity_poly.pdbx_strand_id
1 'polypeptide(L)'
;MTTDKLLTTDKLAQQIQACAKAQLTGRLKIKDPHGQQWSLSFHLGRLIGGASKMHPIRRWCRQLSVHCPELSAFPVCQGSSVQPVYWDYPSLAELVRQGKVPLKQMRSVVVGNCTEIVFDIIQR
;
A
#
# COMPACT_ATOMS: atom_id res chain seq x y z
N MET A 1 -13.34 29.14 -4.95
CA MET A 1 -12.48 28.40 -3.99
C MET A 1 -13.35 27.36 -3.32
N THR A 2 -13.29 26.11 -3.77
CA THR A 2 -14.24 25.06 -3.38
C THR A 2 -13.75 24.39 -2.11
N THR A 3 -14.50 24.61 -1.04
CA THR A 3 -14.25 24.19 0.34
C THR A 3 -13.98 22.69 0.43
N ASP A 4 -12.87 22.34 1.07
CA ASP A 4 -12.44 20.98 1.37
C ASP A 4 -13.56 20.18 2.03
N LYS A 5 -14.06 19.16 1.31
CA LYS A 5 -14.90 18.13 1.90
C LYS A 5 -14.00 17.30 2.81
N LEU A 6 -14.10 17.49 4.14
CA LEU A 6 -13.58 16.55 5.13
C LEU A 6 -13.84 15.13 4.63
N LEU A 7 -12.78 14.36 4.41
CA LEU A 7 -12.90 12.96 4.06
C LEU A 7 -13.32 12.22 5.33
N THR A 8 -14.62 11.99 5.48
CA THR A 8 -15.12 11.13 6.55
C THR A 8 -14.75 9.68 6.27
N THR A 9 -14.65 8.86 7.32
CA THR A 9 -14.39 7.42 7.22
C THR A 9 -15.42 6.73 6.32
N ASP A 10 -16.70 7.10 6.43
CA ASP A 10 -17.76 6.55 5.58
C ASP A 10 -17.56 6.87 4.11
N LYS A 11 -17.16 8.12 3.80
CA LYS A 11 -16.91 8.54 2.42
C LYS A 11 -15.71 7.81 1.83
N LEU A 12 -14.66 7.61 2.61
CA LEU A 12 -13.52 6.78 2.21
C LEU A 12 -13.95 5.33 1.93
N ALA A 13 -14.71 4.73 2.85
CA ALA A 13 -15.21 3.36 2.70
C ALA A 13 -16.07 3.22 1.43
N GLN A 14 -16.98 4.18 1.18
CA GLN A 14 -17.78 4.24 -0.04
C GLN A 14 -16.93 4.34 -1.31
N GLN A 15 -15.88 5.18 -1.31
CA GLN A 15 -14.97 5.29 -2.46
C GLN A 15 -14.20 3.99 -2.71
N ILE A 16 -13.71 3.33 -1.66
CA ILE A 16 -13.03 2.03 -1.76
C ILE A 16 -13.99 0.97 -2.31
N GLN A 17 -15.23 0.90 -1.78
CA GLN A 17 -16.25 -0.03 -2.25
C GLN A 17 -16.66 0.25 -3.70
N ALA A 18 -16.77 1.52 -4.11
CA ALA A 18 -17.06 1.89 -5.48
C ALA A 18 -15.95 1.42 -6.43
N CYS A 19 -14.68 1.58 -6.05
CA CYS A 19 -13.54 1.06 -6.82
C CYS A 19 -13.60 -0.46 -6.96
N ALA A 20 -13.96 -1.17 -5.90
CA ALA A 20 -14.11 -2.62 -5.91
C ALA A 20 -15.26 -3.08 -6.84
N LYS A 21 -16.44 -2.46 -6.73
CA LYS A 21 -17.62 -2.77 -7.57
C LYS A 21 -17.36 -2.49 -9.06
N ALA A 22 -16.65 -1.40 -9.36
CA ALA A 22 -16.30 -1.03 -10.73
C ALA A 22 -15.15 -1.86 -11.33
N GLN A 23 -14.61 -2.84 -10.59
CA GLN A 23 -13.43 -3.61 -11.00
C GLN A 23 -12.24 -2.73 -11.41
N LEU A 24 -12.04 -1.62 -10.70
CA LEU A 24 -10.99 -0.65 -11.02
C LEU A 24 -9.64 -1.35 -11.16
N THR A 25 -8.94 -1.05 -12.26
CA THR A 25 -7.50 -1.30 -12.42
C THR A 25 -6.84 0.07 -12.53
N GLY A 26 -6.16 0.51 -11.48
CA GLY A 26 -5.68 1.88 -11.37
C GLY A 26 -5.47 2.33 -9.93
N ARG A 27 -5.59 3.64 -9.67
CA ARG A 27 -5.32 4.24 -8.36
C ARG A 27 -6.44 5.17 -7.91
N LEU A 28 -6.95 4.98 -6.70
CA LEU A 28 -7.75 5.97 -5.98
C LEU A 28 -6.79 6.96 -5.30
N LYS A 29 -6.78 8.21 -5.77
CA LYS A 29 -5.95 9.28 -5.18
C LYS A 29 -6.72 9.99 -4.10
N ILE A 30 -6.08 10.25 -2.97
CA ILE A 30 -6.67 10.86 -1.79
C ILE A 30 -5.72 11.98 -1.35
N LYS A 31 -6.29 13.15 -1.07
CA LYS A 31 -5.54 14.32 -0.57
C LYS A 31 -6.30 14.92 0.59
N ASP A 32 -5.57 15.51 1.52
CA ASP A 32 -6.14 16.32 2.58
C ASP A 32 -5.96 17.83 2.27
N PRO A 33 -6.58 18.72 3.07
CA PRO A 33 -6.42 20.17 2.94
C PRO A 33 -4.97 20.65 3.13
N HIS A 34 -4.18 19.91 3.91
CA HIS A 34 -2.80 20.26 4.28
C HIS A 34 -1.76 19.80 3.24
N GLY A 35 -2.20 19.20 2.13
CA GLY A 35 -1.35 18.80 1.02
C GLY A 35 -0.70 17.42 1.16
N GLN A 36 -1.04 16.65 2.19
CA GLN A 36 -0.67 15.26 2.31
C GLN A 36 -1.45 14.43 1.29
N GLN A 37 -0.78 13.41 0.74
CA GLN A 37 -1.30 12.63 -0.39
C GLN A 37 -1.10 11.16 -0.16
N TRP A 38 -2.16 10.41 -0.45
CA TRP A 38 -2.19 8.96 -0.44
C TRP A 38 -2.74 8.46 -1.77
N SER A 39 -2.40 7.22 -2.09
CA SER A 39 -3.07 6.49 -3.15
C SER A 39 -3.28 5.04 -2.75
N LEU A 40 -4.42 4.49 -3.13
CA LEU A 40 -4.75 3.07 -3.01
C LEU A 40 -4.76 2.48 -4.42
N SER A 41 -3.99 1.43 -4.65
CA SER A 41 -3.82 0.78 -5.95
C SER A 41 -4.73 -0.44 -6.06
N PHE A 42 -5.46 -0.53 -7.16
CA PHE A 42 -6.40 -1.60 -7.44
C PHE A 42 -6.03 -2.35 -8.71
N HIS A 43 -6.31 -3.66 -8.71
CA HIS A 43 -6.31 -4.50 -9.90
C HIS A 43 -7.57 -5.35 -9.91
N LEU A 44 -8.40 -5.21 -10.95
CA LEU A 44 -9.72 -5.86 -11.06
C LEU A 44 -10.58 -5.70 -9.79
N GLY A 45 -10.59 -4.48 -9.23
CA GLY A 45 -11.35 -4.14 -8.02
C GLY A 45 -10.75 -4.65 -6.72
N ARG A 46 -9.63 -5.38 -6.75
CA ARG A 46 -8.92 -5.81 -5.54
C ARG A 46 -7.91 -4.76 -5.14
N LEU A 47 -7.92 -4.38 -3.87
CA LEU A 47 -6.89 -3.53 -3.29
C LEU A 47 -5.57 -4.31 -3.19
N ILE A 48 -4.55 -3.86 -3.92
CA ILE A 48 -3.26 -4.55 -4.05
C ILE A 48 -2.09 -3.80 -3.40
N GLY A 49 -2.34 -2.60 -2.88
CA GLY A 49 -1.33 -1.82 -2.17
C GLY A 49 -1.71 -0.36 -2.07
N GLY A 50 -0.81 0.44 -1.52
CA GLY A 50 -0.94 1.88 -1.55
C GLY A 50 0.40 2.59 -1.41
N ALA A 51 0.36 3.90 -1.62
CA ALA A 51 1.49 4.77 -1.39
C ALA A 51 1.07 6.00 -0.58
N SER A 52 1.98 6.48 0.26
CA SER A 52 1.91 7.77 0.93
C SER A 52 3.26 8.46 0.74
N LYS A 53 3.28 9.79 0.74
CA LYS A 53 4.54 10.53 0.80
C LYS A 53 5.28 10.29 2.12
N MET A 54 4.57 9.86 3.17
CA MET A 54 5.15 9.60 4.47
C MET A 54 5.76 8.20 4.53
N HIS A 55 7.08 8.15 4.67
CA HIS A 55 7.91 6.96 4.94
C HIS A 55 7.53 5.66 4.19
N PRO A 56 7.33 5.68 2.84
CA PRO A 56 6.89 4.50 2.09
C PRO A 56 7.83 3.30 2.25
N ILE A 57 9.14 3.56 2.29
CA ILE A 57 10.19 2.55 2.48
C ILE A 57 10.08 1.89 3.86
N ARG A 58 9.99 2.68 4.94
CA ARG A 58 9.97 2.13 6.30
C ARG A 58 8.73 1.28 6.53
N ARG A 59 7.57 1.71 6.02
CA ARG A 59 6.33 0.94 6.06
C ARG A 59 6.49 -0.40 5.36
N TRP A 60 6.98 -0.38 4.11
CA TRP A 60 7.16 -1.60 3.34
C TRP A 60 8.11 -2.58 4.03
N CYS A 61 9.25 -2.09 4.52
CA CYS A 61 10.20 -2.89 5.27
C CYS A 61 9.61 -3.49 6.55
N ARG A 62 8.83 -2.72 7.31
CA ARG A 62 8.15 -3.25 8.49
C ARG A 62 7.21 -4.40 8.14
N GLN A 63 6.42 -4.25 7.09
CA GLN A 63 5.49 -5.29 6.63
C GLN A 63 6.23 -6.55 6.16
N LEU A 64 7.34 -6.38 5.45
CA LEU A 64 8.20 -7.49 5.06
C LEU A 64 8.84 -8.18 6.28
N SER A 65 9.41 -7.44 7.24
CA SER A 65 10.02 -8.05 8.43
C SER A 65 9.02 -8.83 9.29
N VAL A 66 7.74 -8.42 9.32
CA VAL A 66 6.69 -9.10 10.09
C VAL A 66 6.15 -10.33 9.37
N HIS A 67 5.95 -10.25 8.05
CA HIS A 67 5.20 -11.27 7.30
C HIS A 67 6.05 -12.15 6.37
N CYS A 68 7.23 -11.66 5.99
CA CYS A 68 8.23 -12.31 5.13
C CYS A 68 9.62 -12.15 5.76
N PRO A 69 9.87 -12.66 6.99
CA PRO A 69 11.16 -12.48 7.66
C PRO A 69 12.32 -13.12 6.90
N GLU A 70 12.07 -14.11 6.05
CA GLU A 70 13.06 -14.67 5.12
C GLU A 70 13.58 -13.64 4.09
N LEU A 71 12.83 -12.55 3.91
CA LEU A 71 13.18 -11.42 3.07
C LEU A 71 13.72 -10.21 3.86
N SER A 72 13.90 -10.35 5.19
CA SER A 72 14.35 -9.27 6.09
C SER A 72 15.74 -8.71 5.75
N ALA A 73 16.51 -9.39 4.90
CA ALA A 73 17.80 -8.95 4.40
C ALA A 73 17.72 -7.98 3.20
N PHE A 74 16.53 -7.49 2.81
CA PHE A 74 16.46 -6.57 1.68
C PHE A 74 17.33 -5.32 1.92
N PRO A 75 18.22 -4.96 0.98
CA PRO A 75 19.18 -3.86 1.16
C PRO A 75 18.54 -2.51 1.54
N VAL A 76 17.31 -2.23 1.07
CA VAL A 76 16.58 -1.01 1.45
C VAL A 76 16.18 -0.98 2.91
N CYS A 77 15.90 -2.15 3.50
CA CYS A 77 15.57 -2.27 4.91
C CYS A 77 16.82 -2.16 5.78
N GLN A 78 18.02 -2.28 5.18
CA GLN A 78 19.31 -2.06 5.81
C GLN A 78 19.91 -0.67 5.51
N GLY A 79 19.17 0.24 4.86
CA GLY A 79 19.62 1.61 4.62
C GLY A 79 20.55 1.79 3.41
N SER A 80 20.63 0.79 2.51
CA SER A 80 21.34 0.96 1.24
C SER A 80 20.63 2.00 0.36
N SER A 81 21.41 2.91 -0.24
CA SER A 81 20.93 3.91 -1.21
C SER A 81 20.56 3.30 -2.57
N VAL A 82 20.87 2.01 -2.78
CA VAL A 82 20.45 1.26 -3.95
C VAL A 82 18.97 0.93 -3.79
N GLN A 83 18.12 1.52 -4.64
CA GLN A 83 16.73 1.08 -4.72
C GLN A 83 16.73 -0.40 -5.06
N PRO A 84 16.20 -1.29 -4.19
CA PRO A 84 16.21 -2.71 -4.50
C PRO A 84 15.37 -2.97 -5.72
N VAL A 85 15.47 -4.17 -6.25
CA VAL A 85 14.53 -4.61 -7.29
C VAL A 85 13.17 -4.97 -6.68
N TYR A 86 13.02 -5.03 -5.34
CA TYR A 86 11.89 -5.65 -4.65
C TYR A 86 11.09 -4.75 -3.68
N TRP A 87 10.79 -3.51 -4.05
CA TRP A 87 10.10 -2.54 -3.18
C TRP A 87 8.66 -2.24 -3.59
N ASP A 88 8.01 -3.13 -4.33
CA ASP A 88 6.63 -2.95 -4.75
C ASP A 88 5.87 -4.27 -4.88
N TYR A 89 4.58 -4.14 -5.17
CA TYR A 89 3.69 -5.29 -5.40
C TYR A 89 4.19 -6.19 -6.54
N PRO A 90 4.54 -5.69 -7.75
CA PRO A 90 5.09 -6.51 -8.84
C PRO A 90 6.23 -7.42 -8.41
N SER A 91 7.19 -6.88 -7.68
CA SER A 91 8.36 -7.67 -7.31
C SER A 91 8.06 -8.72 -6.25
N LEU A 92 7.14 -8.46 -5.32
CA LEU A 92 6.66 -9.48 -4.39
C LEU A 92 5.83 -10.56 -5.10
N ALA A 93 5.03 -10.17 -6.10
CA ALA A 93 4.28 -11.11 -6.94
C ALA A 93 5.22 -12.03 -7.74
N GLU A 94 6.34 -11.51 -8.23
CA GLU A 94 7.35 -12.31 -8.91
C GLU A 94 8.02 -13.33 -7.98
N LEU A 95 8.31 -12.95 -6.73
CA LEU A 95 8.83 -13.90 -5.73
C LEU A 95 7.83 -15.02 -5.41
N VAL A 96 6.52 -14.69 -5.36
CA VAL A 96 5.47 -15.71 -5.23
C VAL A 96 5.44 -16.62 -6.45
N ARG A 97 5.53 -16.07 -7.66
CA ARG A 97 5.56 -16.83 -8.91
C ARG A 97 6.75 -17.80 -8.97
N GLN A 98 7.91 -17.39 -8.43
CA GLN A 98 9.11 -18.21 -8.33
C GLN A 98 9.08 -19.22 -7.17
N GLY A 99 8.00 -19.26 -6.37
CA GLY A 99 7.88 -20.15 -5.21
C GLY A 99 8.76 -19.76 -4.01
N LYS A 100 9.38 -18.57 -4.04
CA LYS A 100 10.27 -18.08 -2.97
C LYS A 100 9.50 -17.50 -1.79
N VAL A 101 8.27 -17.05 -2.03
CA VAL A 101 7.38 -16.47 -1.02
C VAL A 101 6.01 -17.14 -1.13
N PRO A 102 5.45 -17.70 -0.06
CA PRO A 102 4.07 -18.15 -0.05
C PRO A 102 3.07 -17.03 -0.36
N LEU A 103 2.07 -17.28 -1.20
CA LEU A 103 1.00 -16.32 -1.51
C LEU A 103 0.31 -15.76 -0.25
N LYS A 104 0.20 -16.56 0.82
CA LYS A 104 -0.36 -16.14 2.11
C LYS A 104 0.46 -15.03 2.77
N GLN A 105 1.79 -15.10 2.69
CA GLN A 105 2.66 -14.07 3.25
C GLN A 105 2.55 -12.77 2.43
N MET A 106 2.58 -12.86 1.09
CA MET A 106 2.34 -11.69 0.21
C MET A 106 1.01 -11.00 0.54
N ARG A 107 -0.07 -11.76 0.71
CA ARG A 107 -1.38 -11.21 1.10
C ARG A 107 -1.29 -10.46 2.44
N SER A 108 -0.55 -11.00 3.40
CA SER A 108 -0.38 -10.38 4.72
C SER A 108 0.37 -9.06 4.61
N VAL A 109 1.45 -9.00 3.83
CA VAL A 109 2.19 -7.76 3.52
C VAL A 109 1.28 -6.70 2.90
N VAL A 110 0.50 -7.07 1.88
CA VAL A 110 -0.43 -6.16 1.19
C VAL A 110 -1.50 -5.65 2.14
N VAL A 111 -2.13 -6.53 2.92
CA VAL A 111 -3.17 -6.16 3.89
C VAL A 111 -2.62 -5.22 4.94
N GLY A 112 -1.48 -5.54 5.55
CA GLY A 112 -0.88 -4.68 6.58
C GLY A 112 -0.44 -3.32 6.01
N ASN A 113 0.16 -3.29 4.82
CA ASN A 113 0.51 -2.03 4.14
C ASN A 113 -0.72 -1.15 3.88
N CYS A 114 -1.80 -1.73 3.36
CA CYS A 114 -3.04 -1.02 3.11
C CYS A 114 -3.71 -0.55 4.40
N THR A 115 -3.67 -1.37 5.45
CA THR A 115 -4.24 -1.04 6.76
C THR A 115 -3.58 0.19 7.36
N GLU A 116 -2.24 0.25 7.31
CA GLU A 116 -1.51 1.44 7.75
C GLU A 116 -1.85 2.69 6.95
N ILE A 117 -1.97 2.55 5.62
CA ILE A 117 -2.32 3.69 4.76
C ILE A 117 -3.72 4.18 5.07
N VAL A 118 -4.68 3.27 5.24
CA VAL A 118 -6.06 3.62 5.63
C VAL A 118 -6.07 4.26 7.02
N PHE A 119 -5.27 3.76 7.96
CA PHE A 119 -5.13 4.35 9.28
C PHE A 119 -4.57 5.78 9.20
N ASP A 120 -3.47 6.00 8.47
CA ASP A 120 -2.91 7.34 8.22
C ASP A 120 -3.94 8.28 7.59
N ILE A 121 -4.81 7.75 6.71
CA ILE A 121 -5.86 8.52 6.05
C ILE A 121 -6.94 8.98 7.05
N ILE A 122 -7.24 8.16 8.05
CA ILE A 122 -8.29 8.41 9.04
C ILE A 122 -7.78 9.30 10.18
N GLN A 123 -6.51 9.18 10.56
CA GLN A 123 -5.90 9.84 11.74
C GLN A 123 -5.25 11.20 11.46
N ARG A 124 -5.48 11.77 10.28
CA ARG A 124 -4.84 13.02 9.81
C ARG A 124 -5.10 14.21 10.71
#